data_AF-A0A0N1NVW0-F1
#
_entry.id   AF-A0A0N1NVW0-F1
#
_cell.length_a   1.000
_cell.length_b   1.000
_cell.length_c   1.000
_cell.angle_alpha   90.00
_cell.angle_beta   90.00
_cell.angle_gamma   90.00
#
_symmetry.space_group_name_H-M   'P 1'
#
loop_
_entity.id
_entity.type
_entity.pdbx_description
1 polymer ?
#
loop_
_entity_poly.entity_id
_entity_poly.type
_entity_poly.pdbx_seq_one_letter_code
_entity_poly.pdbx_strand_id
1 'polypeptide(L)'
;MSSAAAVFADVLCLGADSYIAGYAYVTGEVRAGRDCSVNPYATVRGRVTLGDGVRIGAHASLLGFNHGFAPDRPVHRQPLTSKGVVIGDDVWIGSHVVVLDGVTIGDHCVVGAGAVVTRDLAPWTIAAGNPARPLRDRRGHGGAGAVTREAGLGDAVAGFAERARAQTADVLARCWNDDTGRYSDRPGVSPTVRAHCDAVEIADLLLGSPPGRMATAEHAEQLRVLQDPVSGLVPELAPGGGPGTLPAPAHDGWIEDGAAEYHVLSVGCALELLGSRFAHPVHVVDRMTAGQLVARLEALPWRTQAWSAGAWVDCWATGAYRNRASRGEACGEPGALEALFGWLGTRVDPWTGMWGAAASPADGRLQLVNGYYRLTRGSFAQFGLPVPYAERVVDTVLAHARDPRWFAAGRQNACNVLDVAHPLWLAGRQSRHREDEVRGWAEEQLVRALGLWRDGAGFGFGPAGEGGSGPGREPGLQGTEMWLAIIWLLADLVGVSDRLGYRPRGVHRPEPARSPMFTTPHHGLS
;
A
#
# COMPACT_ATOMS: atom_id res chain seq x y z
N MET A 1 -0.40 -1.74 54.06
CA MET A 1 -1.08 -0.49 53.64
C MET A 1 -0.34 0.69 54.26
N SER A 2 -0.22 1.81 53.54
CA SER A 2 0.37 3.03 54.11
C SER A 2 -0.59 3.67 55.12
N SER A 3 -0.07 4.24 56.21
CA SER A 3 -0.86 5.02 57.19
C SER A 3 -1.43 6.31 56.61
N ALA A 4 -0.89 6.78 55.48
CA ALA A 4 -1.40 7.96 54.77
C ALA A 4 -2.53 7.64 53.78
N ALA A 5 -2.94 6.38 53.63
CA ALA A 5 -4.06 6.00 52.78
C ALA A 5 -5.41 6.24 53.48
N ALA A 6 -6.39 6.73 52.74
CA ALA A 6 -7.75 6.95 53.22
C ALA A 6 -8.63 5.74 52.86
N VAL A 7 -8.61 4.72 53.71
CA VAL A 7 -9.31 3.44 53.49
C VAL A 7 -10.52 3.34 54.44
N PHE A 8 -11.72 3.42 53.87
CA PHE A 8 -13.01 3.31 54.56
C PHE A 8 -13.91 2.29 53.86
N ALA A 9 -13.35 1.11 53.55
CA ALA A 9 -14.07 0.04 52.88
C ALA A 9 -14.99 -0.73 53.84
N ASP A 10 -16.20 -1.06 53.38
CA ASP A 10 -17.12 -1.96 54.10
C ASP A 10 -16.56 -3.39 54.13
N VAL A 11 -15.92 -3.78 53.02
CA VAL A 11 -15.22 -5.05 52.87
C VAL A 11 -13.92 -4.79 52.14
N LEU A 12 -12.80 -5.17 52.75
CA LEU A 12 -11.48 -5.12 52.13
C LEU A 12 -10.83 -6.51 52.20
N CYS A 13 -10.55 -7.09 51.03
CA CYS A 13 -9.71 -8.27 50.91
C CYS A 13 -8.48 -7.91 50.08
N LEU A 14 -7.30 -8.17 50.60
CA LEU A 14 -6.02 -7.99 49.91
C LEU A 14 -5.27 -9.32 49.93
N GLY A 15 -4.95 -9.85 48.76
CA GLY A 15 -4.06 -11.00 48.65
C GLY A 15 -2.63 -10.68 49.09
N ALA A 16 -1.81 -11.73 49.19
CA ALA A 16 -0.39 -11.62 49.53
C ALA A 16 0.32 -10.65 48.58
N ASP A 17 1.30 -9.91 49.10
CA ASP A 17 2.14 -8.98 48.33
C ASP A 17 1.38 -7.84 47.62
N SER A 18 0.13 -7.61 48.03
CA SER A 18 -0.68 -6.49 47.58
C SER A 18 -0.55 -5.28 48.51
N TYR A 19 -0.52 -4.06 47.95
CA TYR A 19 -0.46 -2.84 48.74
C TYR A 19 -1.34 -1.70 48.23
N ILE A 20 -1.77 -0.87 49.18
CA ILE A 20 -2.41 0.42 48.95
C ILE A 20 -1.44 1.50 49.42
N ALA A 21 -1.03 2.36 48.48
CA ALA A 21 -0.08 3.43 48.71
C ALA A 21 -0.69 4.58 49.52
N GLY A 22 0.17 5.43 50.07
CA GLY A 22 -0.28 6.65 50.75
C GLY A 22 -1.10 7.53 49.81
N TYR A 23 -2.10 8.22 50.37
CA TYR A 23 -3.01 9.13 49.67
C TYR A 23 -3.95 8.48 48.64
N ALA A 24 -3.99 7.15 48.52
CA ALA A 24 -5.08 6.48 47.82
C ALA A 24 -6.38 6.57 48.64
N TYR A 25 -7.53 6.61 47.96
CA TYR A 25 -8.85 6.66 48.57
C TYR A 25 -9.66 5.41 48.18
N VAL A 26 -10.02 4.58 49.17
CA VAL A 26 -10.67 3.28 48.95
C VAL A 26 -11.92 3.15 49.82
N THR A 27 -13.08 2.88 49.22
CA THR A 27 -14.38 2.75 49.92
C THR A 27 -15.29 1.71 49.28
N GLY A 28 -16.24 1.13 50.02
CA GLY A 28 -17.16 0.10 49.51
C GLY A 28 -16.62 -1.32 49.66
N GLU A 29 -16.95 -2.21 48.72
CA GLU A 29 -16.48 -3.59 48.70
C GLU A 29 -15.35 -3.74 47.68
N VAL A 30 -14.12 -3.89 48.17
CA VAL A 30 -12.92 -4.03 47.34
C VAL A 30 -12.21 -5.34 47.67
N ARG A 31 -12.06 -6.18 46.65
CA ARG A 31 -11.35 -7.46 46.74
C ARG A 31 -10.23 -7.46 45.71
N ALA A 32 -9.00 -7.64 46.16
CA ALA A 32 -7.84 -7.75 45.29
C ALA A 32 -7.13 -9.08 45.54
N GLY A 33 -6.68 -9.71 44.45
CA GLY A 33 -5.82 -10.89 44.48
C GLY A 33 -4.43 -10.58 45.03
N ARG A 34 -3.48 -11.47 44.72
CA ARG A 34 -2.06 -11.33 45.07
C ARG A 34 -1.38 -10.30 44.19
N ASP A 35 -0.25 -9.77 44.66
CA ASP A 35 0.64 -8.93 43.88
C ASP A 35 -0.02 -7.69 43.26
N CYS A 36 -1.07 -7.13 43.87
CA CYS A 36 -1.77 -5.94 43.38
C CYS A 36 -1.15 -4.64 43.92
N SER A 37 -1.23 -3.55 43.14
CA SER A 37 -0.87 -2.22 43.65
C SER A 37 -1.91 -1.16 43.32
N VAL A 38 -2.25 -0.38 44.35
CA VAL A 38 -3.05 0.85 44.24
C VAL A 38 -2.14 2.04 44.57
N ASN A 39 -1.74 2.79 43.54
CA ASN A 39 -0.77 3.88 43.68
C ASN A 39 -1.39 5.18 44.23
N PRO A 40 -0.56 6.18 44.62
CA PRO A 40 -1.03 7.39 45.26
C PRO A 40 -2.13 8.12 44.48
N TYR A 41 -3.08 8.67 45.23
CA TYR A 41 -4.22 9.43 44.71
C TYR A 41 -5.18 8.64 43.80
N ALA A 42 -4.98 7.34 43.63
CA ALA A 42 -5.99 6.50 43.00
C ALA A 42 -7.25 6.42 43.89
N THR A 43 -8.41 6.41 43.25
CA THR A 43 -9.72 6.34 43.88
C THR A 43 -10.41 5.04 43.46
N VAL A 44 -10.69 4.15 44.41
CA VAL A 44 -11.38 2.88 44.17
C VAL A 44 -12.64 2.85 45.03
N ARG A 45 -13.81 2.88 44.41
CA ARG A 45 -15.09 3.07 45.13
C ARG A 45 -16.17 2.14 44.62
N GLY A 46 -17.04 1.68 45.53
CA GLY A 46 -18.16 0.79 45.21
C GLY A 46 -17.74 -0.68 45.23
N ARG A 47 -18.37 -1.51 44.41
CA ARG A 47 -17.99 -2.93 44.27
C ARG A 47 -16.89 -3.09 43.22
N VAL A 48 -15.68 -3.44 43.62
CA VAL A 48 -14.54 -3.63 42.71
C VAL A 48 -13.79 -4.93 43.04
N THR A 49 -13.63 -5.78 42.03
CA THR A 49 -12.84 -7.02 42.13
C THR A 49 -11.63 -6.94 41.20
N LEU A 50 -10.45 -7.23 41.73
CA LEU A 50 -9.19 -7.31 41.00
C LEU A 50 -8.63 -8.73 41.11
N GLY A 51 -8.17 -9.28 39.99
CA GLY A 51 -7.40 -10.53 39.92
C GLY A 51 -6.01 -10.42 40.56
N ASP A 52 -5.12 -11.34 40.20
CA ASP A 52 -3.72 -11.34 40.62
C ASP A 52 -2.88 -10.40 39.72
N GLY A 53 -1.89 -9.71 40.29
CA GLY A 53 -0.90 -8.92 39.53
C GLY A 53 -1.40 -7.58 38.96
N VAL A 54 -2.54 -7.06 39.43
CA VAL A 54 -3.12 -5.81 38.88
C VAL A 54 -2.33 -4.57 39.33
N ARG A 55 -2.02 -3.68 38.37
CA ARG A 55 -1.31 -2.41 38.60
C ARG A 55 -2.22 -1.22 38.33
N ILE A 56 -2.61 -0.49 39.38
CA ILE A 56 -3.41 0.73 39.26
C ILE A 56 -2.48 1.94 39.38
N GLY A 57 -2.39 2.72 38.30
CA GLY A 57 -1.60 3.94 38.21
C GLY A 57 -2.12 5.07 39.11
N ALA A 58 -1.27 6.07 39.33
CA ALA A 58 -1.62 7.21 40.17
C ALA A 58 -2.82 7.98 39.57
N HIS A 59 -3.66 8.54 40.44
CA HIS A 59 -4.85 9.31 40.05
C HIS A 59 -5.91 8.54 39.22
N ALA A 60 -5.81 7.23 39.06
CA ALA A 60 -6.86 6.44 38.41
C ALA A 60 -8.14 6.39 39.27
N SER A 61 -9.31 6.32 38.64
CA SER A 61 -10.62 6.27 39.31
C SER A 61 -11.41 5.05 38.84
N LEU A 62 -11.62 4.06 39.73
CA LEU A 62 -12.45 2.88 39.49
C LEU A 62 -13.75 3.06 40.26
N LEU A 63 -14.88 3.12 39.55
CA LEU A 63 -16.18 3.49 40.09
C LEU A 63 -17.18 2.34 39.91
N GLY A 64 -17.24 1.41 40.86
CA GLY A 64 -18.20 0.29 40.90
C GLY A 64 -19.60 0.65 41.38
N PHE A 65 -20.03 1.89 41.11
CA PHE A 65 -21.37 2.40 41.36
C PHE A 65 -21.64 3.62 40.46
N ASN A 66 -22.91 3.97 40.27
CA ASN A 66 -23.32 5.14 39.51
C ASN A 66 -24.58 5.81 40.11
N HIS A 67 -24.86 7.03 39.69
CA HIS A 67 -26.12 7.71 40.01
C HIS A 67 -27.17 7.42 38.95
N GLY A 68 -28.44 7.28 39.35
CA GLY A 68 -29.55 7.35 38.40
C GLY A 68 -29.58 8.72 37.70
N PHE A 69 -29.84 8.71 36.40
CA PHE A 69 -29.92 9.91 35.55
C PHE A 69 -31.19 9.92 34.67
N ALA A 70 -32.22 9.16 35.05
CA ALA A 70 -33.48 9.15 34.33
C ALA A 70 -34.15 10.54 34.36
N PRO A 71 -34.86 10.97 33.31
CA PRO A 71 -35.36 12.34 33.18
C PRO A 71 -36.56 12.65 34.10
N ASP A 72 -37.17 11.63 34.71
CA ASP A 72 -38.41 11.71 35.49
C ASP A 72 -38.22 12.25 36.93
N ARG A 73 -36.97 12.28 37.43
CA ARG A 73 -36.66 12.79 38.78
C ARG A 73 -35.29 13.49 38.81
N PRO A 74 -35.11 14.57 39.60
CA PRO A 74 -33.78 15.18 39.78
C PRO A 74 -32.73 14.17 40.30
N VAL A 75 -31.52 14.22 39.75
CA VAL A 75 -30.41 13.27 40.03
C VAL A 75 -30.17 13.07 41.53
N HIS A 76 -30.19 14.13 42.35
CA HIS A 76 -29.95 14.04 43.81
C HIS A 76 -30.99 13.20 44.58
N ARG A 77 -32.15 12.90 43.98
CA ARG A 77 -33.18 12.03 44.56
C ARG A 77 -33.21 10.65 43.93
N GLN A 78 -32.37 10.39 42.92
CA GLN A 78 -32.31 9.09 42.27
C GLN A 78 -31.42 8.13 43.07
N PRO A 79 -31.78 6.82 43.13
CA PRO A 79 -30.97 5.84 43.83
C PRO A 79 -29.62 5.67 43.15
N LEU A 80 -28.65 5.21 43.93
CA LEU A 80 -27.41 4.66 43.38
C LEU A 80 -27.67 3.30 42.73
N THR A 81 -26.96 3.03 41.65
CA THR A 81 -26.84 1.69 41.06
C THR A 81 -25.43 1.17 41.29
N SER A 82 -25.28 -0.15 41.39
CA SER A 82 -23.96 -0.78 41.49
C SER A 82 -23.99 -2.10 40.73
N LYS A 83 -23.42 -2.10 39.54
CA LYS A 83 -23.13 -3.32 38.77
C LYS A 83 -21.77 -3.89 39.16
N GLY A 84 -20.87 -3.02 39.63
CA GLY A 84 -19.50 -3.33 40.02
C GLY A 84 -18.51 -3.25 38.85
N VAL A 85 -17.22 -3.28 39.18
CA VAL A 85 -16.12 -3.37 38.21
C VAL A 85 -15.35 -4.65 38.46
N VAL A 86 -15.04 -5.37 37.38
CA VAL A 86 -14.24 -6.61 37.42
C VAL A 86 -12.99 -6.41 36.58
N ILE A 87 -11.82 -6.59 37.20
CA ILE A 87 -10.51 -6.53 36.55
C ILE A 87 -9.88 -7.93 36.66
N GLY A 88 -9.53 -8.52 35.52
CA GLY A 88 -8.84 -9.80 35.43
C GLY A 88 -7.39 -9.76 35.90
N ASP A 89 -6.66 -10.84 35.65
CA ASP A 89 -5.26 -11.02 36.08
C ASP A 89 -4.29 -10.23 35.19
N ASP A 90 -3.14 -9.80 35.73
CA ASP A 90 -2.05 -9.11 35.01
C ASP A 90 -2.50 -7.87 34.18
N VAL A 91 -3.44 -7.10 34.72
CA VAL A 91 -3.93 -5.87 34.10
C VAL A 91 -3.14 -4.64 34.56
N TRP A 92 -2.73 -3.79 33.61
CA TRP A 92 -2.19 -2.47 33.90
C TRP A 92 -3.19 -1.37 33.57
N ILE A 93 -3.60 -0.61 34.60
CA ILE A 93 -4.42 0.59 34.49
C ILE A 93 -3.50 1.81 34.60
N GLY A 94 -3.34 2.56 33.51
CA GLY A 94 -2.50 3.75 33.46
C GLY A 94 -2.98 4.88 34.39
N SER A 95 -2.11 5.86 34.62
CA SER A 95 -2.43 7.03 35.43
C SER A 95 -3.61 7.83 34.85
N HIS A 96 -4.43 8.43 35.70
CA HIS A 96 -5.62 9.20 35.30
C HIS A 96 -6.68 8.43 34.48
N VAL A 97 -6.66 7.11 34.47
CA VAL A 97 -7.73 6.30 33.85
C VAL A 97 -9.01 6.37 34.69
N VAL A 98 -10.16 6.44 34.03
CA VAL A 98 -11.49 6.30 34.67
C VAL A 98 -12.14 5.01 34.17
N VAL A 99 -12.55 4.13 35.09
CA VAL A 99 -13.33 2.90 34.79
C VAL A 99 -14.72 3.03 35.38
N LEU A 100 -15.76 2.91 34.54
CA LEU A 100 -17.15 3.10 34.94
C LEU A 100 -17.83 1.81 35.44
N ASP A 101 -18.93 1.99 36.17
CA ASP A 101 -19.74 0.92 36.73
C ASP A 101 -20.24 -0.06 35.65
N GLY A 102 -20.11 -1.36 35.94
CA GLY A 102 -20.53 -2.45 35.07
C GLY A 102 -19.49 -2.93 34.06
N VAL A 103 -18.26 -2.41 34.10
CA VAL A 103 -17.18 -2.79 33.18
C VAL A 103 -16.42 -4.02 33.68
N THR A 104 -16.17 -4.96 32.77
CA THR A 104 -15.22 -6.06 32.89
C THR A 104 -13.99 -5.82 32.02
N ILE A 105 -12.80 -5.79 32.61
CA ILE A 105 -11.52 -5.74 31.89
C ILE A 105 -10.87 -7.12 31.99
N GLY A 106 -10.75 -7.82 30.86
CA GLY A 106 -10.16 -9.16 30.81
C GLY A 106 -8.66 -9.20 31.11
N ASP A 107 -8.15 -10.41 31.30
CA ASP A 107 -6.77 -10.67 31.70
C ASP A 107 -5.74 -10.06 30.74
N HIS A 108 -4.57 -9.70 31.25
CA HIS A 108 -3.44 -9.17 30.50
C HIS A 108 -3.70 -7.84 29.77
N CYS A 109 -4.81 -7.13 30.04
CA CYS A 109 -5.08 -5.85 29.39
C CYS A 109 -4.11 -4.74 29.82
N VAL A 110 -3.90 -3.78 28.92
CA VAL A 110 -3.23 -2.50 29.21
C VAL A 110 -4.17 -1.36 28.85
N VAL A 111 -4.49 -0.51 29.82
CA VAL A 111 -5.28 0.70 29.61
C VAL A 111 -4.36 1.91 29.68
N GLY A 112 -4.18 2.59 28.55
CA GLY A 112 -3.33 3.77 28.44
C GLY A 112 -3.79 4.92 29.34
N ALA A 113 -2.83 5.74 29.79
CA ALA A 113 -3.10 6.86 30.69
C ALA A 113 -4.18 7.82 30.14
N GLY A 114 -5.00 8.35 31.05
CA GLY A 114 -6.08 9.30 30.71
C GLY A 114 -7.30 8.70 30.00
N ALA A 115 -7.38 7.37 29.84
CA ALA A 115 -8.51 6.74 29.16
C ALA A 115 -9.80 6.72 30.01
N VAL A 116 -10.97 6.73 29.36
CA VAL A 116 -12.27 6.57 30.01
C VAL A 116 -12.94 5.29 29.52
N VAL A 117 -12.88 4.23 30.33
CA VAL A 117 -13.40 2.90 30.00
C VAL A 117 -14.88 2.82 30.33
N THR A 118 -15.70 2.75 29.27
CA THR A 118 -17.17 2.75 29.36
C THR A 118 -17.81 1.43 28.93
N ARG A 119 -17.00 0.45 28.48
CA ARG A 119 -17.42 -0.87 27.98
C ARG A 119 -16.34 -1.90 28.31
N ASP A 120 -16.73 -3.16 28.30
CA ASP A 120 -15.84 -4.29 28.56
C ASP A 120 -14.66 -4.34 27.58
N LEU A 121 -13.52 -4.82 28.06
CA LEU A 121 -12.32 -5.09 27.27
C LEU A 121 -12.02 -6.59 27.27
N ALA A 122 -11.82 -7.16 26.09
CA ALA A 122 -11.42 -8.57 25.95
C ALA A 122 -9.98 -8.77 26.47
N PRO A 123 -9.61 -9.97 26.97
CA PRO A 123 -8.25 -10.27 27.39
C PRO A 123 -7.18 -9.90 26.34
N TRP A 124 -5.98 -9.56 26.79
CA TRP A 124 -4.84 -9.10 25.99
C TRP A 124 -5.06 -7.78 25.24
N THR A 125 -6.12 -7.01 25.51
CA THR A 125 -6.36 -5.76 24.81
C THR A 125 -5.46 -4.63 25.33
N ILE A 126 -4.80 -3.91 24.42
CA ILE A 126 -4.29 -2.55 24.70
C ILE A 126 -5.35 -1.55 24.26
N ALA A 127 -5.86 -0.72 25.17
CA ALA A 127 -6.88 0.29 24.89
C ALA A 127 -6.49 1.69 25.39
N ALA A 128 -6.94 2.75 24.71
CA ALA A 128 -6.78 4.13 25.18
C ALA A 128 -7.90 5.05 24.65
N GLY A 129 -7.94 6.30 25.14
CA GLY A 129 -8.84 7.36 24.68
C GLY A 129 -10.07 7.60 25.55
N ASN A 130 -10.85 8.62 25.20
CA ASN A 130 -12.10 8.99 25.86
C ASN A 130 -13.23 9.16 24.82
N PRO A 131 -14.16 8.19 24.70
CA PRO A 131 -14.18 6.89 25.39
C PRO A 131 -13.08 5.94 24.91
N ALA A 132 -12.64 5.02 25.77
CA ALA A 132 -11.58 4.07 25.47
C ALA A 132 -11.96 3.16 24.28
N ARG A 133 -10.98 2.88 23.42
CA ARG A 133 -11.10 1.98 22.27
C ARG A 133 -9.94 0.99 22.26
N PRO A 134 -10.19 -0.30 21.94
CA PRO A 134 -9.12 -1.24 21.63
C PRO A 134 -8.23 -0.68 20.52
N LEU A 135 -6.92 -0.66 20.77
CA LEU A 135 -5.90 -0.22 19.81
C LEU A 135 -5.25 -1.41 19.13
N ARG A 136 -4.82 -2.40 19.92
CA ARG A 136 -4.17 -3.63 19.44
C ARG A 136 -4.18 -4.72 20.51
N ASP A 137 -3.84 -5.93 20.10
CA ASP A 137 -3.54 -7.05 21.00
C ASP A 137 -2.14 -6.88 21.62
N ARG A 138 -1.99 -7.04 22.93
CA ARG A 138 -0.74 -6.93 23.70
C ARG A 138 0.26 -8.02 23.32
N ARG A 139 -0.21 -9.17 22.81
CA ARG A 139 0.65 -10.23 22.25
C ARG A 139 1.24 -9.83 20.89
N GLY A 140 0.72 -8.77 20.28
CA GLY A 140 1.21 -8.21 19.02
C GLY A 140 2.31 -7.18 19.21
N HIS A 141 3.55 -7.63 19.00
CA HIS A 141 4.79 -6.91 18.66
C HIS A 141 5.40 -5.93 19.68
N GLY A 142 6.51 -6.40 20.27
CA GLY A 142 7.50 -5.62 20.99
C GLY A 142 8.57 -6.53 21.60
N GLY A 143 9.67 -6.79 20.86
CA GLY A 143 10.97 -7.15 21.45
C GLY A 143 11.25 -8.63 21.77
N ALA A 144 11.22 -9.52 20.78
CA ALA A 144 11.96 -10.81 20.76
C ALA A 144 11.76 -11.62 19.46
N GLY A 145 10.69 -11.35 18.69
CA GLY A 145 10.27 -12.16 17.53
C GLY A 145 10.69 -11.64 16.14
N ALA A 146 11.42 -10.54 16.02
CA ALA A 146 11.78 -9.99 14.70
C ALA A 146 12.63 -10.97 13.88
N VAL A 147 13.61 -11.63 14.53
CA VAL A 147 14.51 -12.58 13.85
C VAL A 147 13.81 -13.87 13.44
N THR A 148 12.78 -14.33 14.16
CA THR A 148 12.02 -15.55 13.82
C THR A 148 10.89 -15.29 12.83
N ARG A 149 10.29 -14.10 12.83
CA ARG A 149 9.22 -13.72 11.90
C ARG A 149 9.75 -13.30 10.53
N GLU A 150 10.87 -12.59 10.50
CA GLU A 150 11.57 -12.25 9.25
C GLU A 150 12.16 -13.49 8.58
N ALA A 151 12.68 -14.45 9.37
CA ALA A 151 13.06 -15.77 8.86
C ALA A 151 11.85 -16.53 8.27
N GLY A 152 10.73 -16.60 9.00
CA GLY A 152 9.51 -17.27 8.51
C GLY A 152 8.88 -16.61 7.29
N LEU A 153 8.92 -15.27 7.20
CA LEU A 153 8.46 -14.55 6.02
C LEU A 153 9.41 -14.70 4.84
N GLY A 154 10.72 -14.65 5.09
CA GLY A 154 11.75 -14.91 4.08
C GLY A 154 11.61 -16.31 3.48
N ASP A 155 11.34 -17.32 4.31
CA ASP A 155 11.07 -18.69 3.85
C ASP A 155 9.76 -18.78 3.05
N ALA A 156 8.70 -18.07 3.46
CA ALA A 156 7.45 -18.02 2.71
C ALA A 156 7.62 -17.34 1.34
N VAL A 157 8.41 -16.27 1.27
CA VAL A 157 8.75 -15.56 0.03
C VAL A 157 9.58 -16.46 -0.89
N ALA A 158 10.59 -17.15 -0.36
CA ALA A 158 11.41 -18.09 -1.12
C ALA A 158 10.56 -19.27 -1.64
N GLY A 159 9.71 -19.86 -0.79
CA GLY A 159 8.82 -20.95 -1.17
C GLY A 159 7.80 -20.56 -2.23
N PHE A 160 7.25 -19.33 -2.14
CA PHE A 160 6.44 -18.77 -3.22
C PHE A 160 7.22 -18.66 -4.53
N ALA A 161 8.43 -18.10 -4.49
CA ALA A 161 9.23 -17.88 -5.69
C ALA A 161 9.58 -19.19 -6.40
N GLU A 162 10.00 -20.22 -5.65
CA GLU A 162 10.23 -21.58 -6.18
C GLU A 162 8.96 -22.15 -6.84
N ARG A 163 7.81 -22.05 -6.16
CA ARG A 163 6.53 -22.53 -6.70
C ARG A 163 6.12 -21.78 -7.96
N ALA A 164 6.26 -20.45 -7.98
CA ALA A 164 5.92 -19.63 -9.13
C ALA A 164 6.82 -19.97 -10.34
N ARG A 165 8.14 -20.11 -10.13
CA ARG A 165 9.09 -20.55 -11.17
C ARG A 165 8.71 -21.90 -11.74
N ALA A 166 8.46 -22.89 -10.89
CA ALA A 166 8.12 -24.25 -11.31
C ALA A 166 6.85 -24.32 -12.18
N GLN A 167 5.91 -23.40 -11.98
CA GLN A 167 4.61 -23.40 -12.66
C GLN A 167 4.51 -22.37 -13.80
N THR A 168 5.52 -21.53 -14.01
CA THR A 168 5.45 -20.42 -14.99
C THR A 168 5.22 -20.93 -16.41
N ALA A 169 5.83 -22.06 -16.78
CA ALA A 169 5.63 -22.67 -18.09
C ALA A 169 4.15 -23.01 -18.35
N ASP A 170 3.43 -23.52 -17.35
CA ASP A 170 2.01 -23.84 -17.44
C ASP A 170 1.15 -22.57 -17.56
N VAL A 171 1.48 -21.53 -16.78
CA VAL A 171 0.80 -20.22 -16.82
C VAL A 171 0.89 -19.62 -18.22
N LEU A 172 2.08 -19.61 -18.83
CA LEU A 172 2.29 -19.09 -20.17
C LEU A 172 1.62 -19.98 -21.23
N ALA A 173 1.77 -21.30 -21.14
CA ALA A 173 1.21 -22.23 -22.11
C ALA A 173 -0.32 -22.14 -22.19
N ARG A 174 -1.00 -21.94 -21.06
CA ARG A 174 -2.45 -21.79 -21.02
C ARG A 174 -2.94 -20.50 -21.70
N CYS A 175 -2.11 -19.46 -21.70
CA CYS A 175 -2.45 -18.15 -22.25
C CYS A 175 -2.03 -18.01 -23.72
N TRP A 176 -1.41 -19.04 -24.30
CA TRP A 176 -1.03 -19.10 -25.70
C TRP A 176 -2.20 -19.57 -26.57
N ASN A 177 -2.39 -18.90 -27.72
CA ASN A 177 -3.39 -19.27 -28.71
C ASN A 177 -2.66 -19.79 -29.97
N ASP A 178 -2.76 -21.09 -30.24
CA ASP A 178 -2.11 -21.75 -31.37
C ASP A 178 -2.65 -21.31 -32.74
N ASP A 179 -3.94 -20.95 -32.83
CA ASP A 179 -4.57 -20.52 -34.09
C ASP A 179 -4.03 -19.16 -34.56
N THR A 180 -3.68 -18.29 -33.61
CA THR A 180 -3.21 -16.92 -33.89
C THR A 180 -1.71 -16.74 -33.69
N GLY A 181 -1.03 -17.67 -33.02
CA GLY A 181 0.37 -17.55 -32.63
C GLY A 181 0.63 -16.37 -31.68
N ARG A 182 -0.32 -16.08 -30.79
CA ARG A 182 -0.29 -14.91 -29.88
C ARG A 182 -0.77 -15.27 -28.48
N TYR A 183 -0.45 -14.40 -27.51
CA TYR A 183 -0.94 -14.53 -26.14
C TYR A 183 -2.25 -13.79 -25.94
N SER A 184 -3.16 -14.41 -25.21
CA SER A 184 -4.34 -13.82 -24.59
C SER A 184 -4.11 -13.66 -23.09
N ASP A 185 -4.82 -12.73 -22.43
CA ASP A 185 -4.69 -12.56 -20.98
C ASP A 185 -5.04 -13.85 -20.22
N ARG A 186 -6.07 -14.57 -20.67
CA ARG A 186 -6.52 -15.86 -20.12
C ARG A 186 -7.26 -16.67 -21.20
N PRO A 187 -7.49 -17.98 -20.97
CA PRO A 187 -8.25 -18.82 -21.90
C PRO A 187 -9.61 -18.23 -22.30
N GLY A 188 -9.95 -18.38 -23.58
CA GLY A 188 -11.25 -17.98 -24.11
C GLY A 188 -11.42 -16.47 -24.33
N VAL A 189 -10.37 -15.67 -24.14
CA VAL A 189 -10.37 -14.23 -24.43
C VAL A 189 -9.50 -13.96 -25.65
N SER A 190 -9.83 -12.93 -26.44
CA SER A 190 -9.05 -12.55 -27.61
C SER A 190 -7.62 -12.14 -27.24
N PRO A 191 -6.62 -12.45 -28.10
CA PRO A 191 -5.26 -11.95 -27.94
C PRO A 191 -5.21 -10.42 -27.90
N THR A 192 -4.25 -9.88 -27.15
CA THR A 192 -3.99 -8.43 -27.09
C THR A 192 -2.49 -8.16 -27.17
N VAL A 193 -2.11 -6.96 -27.60
CA VAL A 193 -0.70 -6.52 -27.55
C VAL A 193 -0.16 -6.59 -26.12
N ARG A 194 -0.96 -6.13 -25.14
CA ARG A 194 -0.60 -6.17 -23.73
C ARG A 194 -0.32 -7.59 -23.24
N ALA A 195 -1.18 -8.57 -23.55
CA ALA A 195 -0.98 -9.94 -23.10
C ALA A 195 0.35 -10.53 -23.59
N HIS A 196 0.77 -10.19 -24.81
CA HIS A 196 2.08 -10.60 -25.32
C HIS A 196 3.24 -9.95 -24.53
N CYS A 197 3.10 -8.68 -24.17
CA CYS A 197 4.09 -7.98 -23.34
C CYS A 197 4.18 -8.59 -21.93
N ASP A 198 3.03 -8.82 -21.29
CA ASP A 198 2.95 -9.40 -19.96
C ASP A 198 3.57 -10.82 -19.94
N ALA A 199 3.35 -11.63 -21.01
CA ALA A 199 4.00 -12.94 -21.15
C ALA A 199 5.53 -12.84 -21.21
N VAL A 200 6.07 -11.86 -21.94
CA VAL A 200 7.52 -11.61 -22.02
C VAL A 200 8.07 -11.20 -20.66
N GLU A 201 7.39 -10.30 -19.94
CA GLU A 201 7.81 -9.82 -18.63
C GLU A 201 7.77 -10.93 -17.55
N ILE A 202 6.72 -11.76 -17.54
CA ILE A 202 6.60 -12.90 -16.62
C ILE A 202 7.71 -13.93 -16.89
N ALA A 203 7.96 -14.26 -18.16
CA ALA A 203 9.01 -15.20 -18.54
C ALA A 203 10.39 -14.67 -18.16
N ASP A 204 10.66 -13.38 -18.40
CA ASP A 204 11.90 -12.74 -17.98
C ASP A 204 12.11 -12.81 -16.47
N LEU A 205 11.06 -12.49 -15.69
CA LEU A 205 11.08 -12.51 -14.23
C LEU A 205 11.37 -13.89 -13.63
N LEU A 206 10.67 -14.92 -14.11
CA LEU A 206 10.66 -16.23 -13.45
C LEU A 206 11.53 -17.27 -14.15
N LEU A 207 11.78 -17.13 -15.45
CA LEU A 207 12.58 -18.07 -16.24
C LEU A 207 13.95 -17.50 -16.65
N GLY A 208 14.13 -16.18 -16.63
CA GLY A 208 15.34 -15.52 -17.11
C GLY A 208 15.52 -15.58 -18.62
N SER A 209 14.47 -15.94 -19.36
CA SER A 209 14.45 -16.03 -20.82
C SER A 209 13.07 -15.68 -21.38
N PRO A 210 12.96 -15.23 -22.64
CA PRO A 210 11.67 -15.03 -23.29
C PRO A 210 10.84 -16.32 -23.38
N PRO A 211 9.52 -16.22 -23.63
CA PRO A 211 8.66 -17.40 -23.75
C PRO A 211 9.11 -18.36 -24.86
N GLY A 212 9.13 -19.67 -24.58
CA GLY A 212 9.75 -20.68 -25.47
C GLY A 212 8.96 -21.06 -26.74
N ARG A 213 7.83 -20.40 -27.04
CA ARG A 213 6.97 -20.74 -28.20
C ARG A 213 7.49 -20.22 -29.53
N MET A 214 8.37 -19.21 -29.51
CA MET A 214 8.98 -18.60 -30.69
C MET A 214 10.37 -18.06 -30.33
N ALA A 215 11.18 -17.74 -31.33
CA ALA A 215 12.50 -17.16 -31.09
C ALA A 215 12.39 -15.72 -30.56
N THR A 216 13.39 -15.27 -29.79
CA THR A 216 13.45 -13.89 -29.27
C THR A 216 13.27 -12.82 -30.34
N ALA A 217 13.87 -13.03 -31.52
CA ALA A 217 13.72 -12.11 -32.65
C ALA A 217 12.29 -12.07 -33.21
N GLU A 218 11.57 -13.19 -33.17
CA GLU A 218 10.18 -13.29 -33.64
C GLU A 218 9.23 -12.56 -32.69
N HIS A 219 9.43 -12.69 -31.37
CA HIS A 219 8.73 -11.89 -30.37
C HIS A 219 8.91 -10.39 -30.63
N ALA A 220 10.16 -9.97 -30.84
CA ALA A 220 10.46 -8.56 -31.07
C ALA A 220 9.84 -8.05 -32.37
N GLU A 221 9.89 -8.84 -33.45
CA GLU A 221 9.30 -8.47 -34.73
C GLU A 221 7.78 -8.37 -34.66
N GLN A 222 7.10 -9.32 -33.99
CA GLN A 222 5.65 -9.28 -33.79
C GLN A 222 5.16 -8.00 -33.12
N LEU A 223 5.98 -7.40 -32.25
CA LEU A 223 5.69 -6.13 -31.59
C LEU A 223 6.07 -4.92 -32.44
N ARG A 224 7.22 -4.97 -33.13
CA ARG A 224 7.73 -3.88 -33.97
C ARG A 224 6.84 -3.60 -35.18
N VAL A 225 6.32 -4.62 -35.84
CA VAL A 225 5.45 -4.46 -37.02
C VAL A 225 4.10 -3.81 -36.71
N LEU A 226 3.69 -3.79 -35.44
CA LEU A 226 2.45 -3.15 -35.02
C LEU A 226 2.58 -1.65 -34.87
N GLN A 227 3.80 -1.12 -34.78
CA GLN A 227 4.00 0.31 -34.56
C GLN A 227 3.60 1.12 -35.79
N ASP A 228 2.71 2.09 -35.59
CA ASP A 228 2.31 3.03 -36.62
C ASP A 228 3.49 3.97 -36.96
N PRO A 229 3.96 4.01 -38.21
CA PRO A 229 5.14 4.80 -38.58
C PRO A 229 4.90 6.32 -38.55
N VAL A 230 3.65 6.77 -38.53
CA VAL A 230 3.32 8.21 -38.57
C VAL A 230 3.34 8.82 -37.17
N SER A 231 2.62 8.20 -36.24
CA SER A 231 2.49 8.62 -34.84
C SER A 231 3.60 8.05 -33.95
N GLY A 232 4.17 6.91 -34.32
CA GLY A 232 5.08 6.14 -33.48
C GLY A 232 4.40 5.39 -32.33
N LEU A 233 3.07 5.38 -32.27
CA LEU A 233 2.31 4.62 -31.27
C LEU A 233 2.05 3.19 -31.75
N VAL A 234 1.70 2.30 -30.82
CA VAL A 234 1.29 0.93 -31.14
C VAL A 234 -0.21 0.77 -30.83
N PRO A 235 -1.10 0.71 -31.83
CA PRO A 235 -2.52 0.42 -31.60
C PRO A 235 -2.73 -0.99 -31.03
N GLU A 236 -3.93 -1.26 -30.53
CA GLU A 236 -4.36 -2.63 -30.25
C GLU A 236 -4.49 -3.46 -31.55
N LEU A 237 -4.53 -4.79 -31.41
CA LEU A 237 -4.69 -5.70 -32.54
C LEU A 237 -6.04 -5.51 -33.27
N ALA A 238 -5.97 -5.47 -34.60
CA ALA A 238 -7.14 -5.65 -35.46
C ALA A 238 -7.66 -7.11 -35.37
N PRO A 239 -8.91 -7.40 -35.75
CA PRO A 239 -9.44 -8.78 -35.75
C PRO A 239 -8.60 -9.81 -36.50
N GLY A 240 -7.82 -9.39 -37.51
CA GLY A 240 -6.89 -10.24 -38.26
C GLY A 240 -5.49 -10.37 -37.66
N GLY A 241 -5.25 -9.82 -36.46
CA GLY A 241 -3.97 -9.88 -35.76
C GLY A 241 -2.90 -8.89 -36.25
N GLY A 242 -3.22 -8.01 -37.20
CA GLY A 242 -2.38 -6.87 -37.62
C GLY A 242 -2.59 -5.63 -36.73
N PRO A 243 -1.92 -4.50 -37.05
CA PRO A 243 -2.14 -3.24 -36.34
C PRO A 243 -3.58 -2.76 -36.50
N GLY A 244 -4.21 -2.37 -35.39
CA GLY A 244 -5.51 -1.70 -35.40
C GLY A 244 -5.43 -0.26 -35.90
N THR A 245 -6.58 0.43 -35.89
CA THR A 245 -6.69 1.82 -36.33
C THR A 245 -6.61 2.76 -35.14
N LEU A 246 -5.72 3.74 -35.20
CA LEU A 246 -5.67 4.84 -34.23
C LEU A 246 -6.72 5.91 -34.57
N PRO A 247 -7.28 6.60 -33.55
CA PRO A 247 -8.17 7.73 -33.79
C PRO A 247 -7.42 8.91 -34.41
N ALA A 248 -8.17 9.86 -34.95
CA ALA A 248 -7.59 11.10 -35.47
C ALA A 248 -6.90 11.88 -34.33
N PRO A 249 -5.74 12.52 -34.60
CA PRO A 249 -5.08 13.36 -33.61
C PRO A 249 -5.97 14.53 -33.17
N ALA A 250 -5.88 14.89 -31.89
CA ALA A 250 -6.41 16.12 -31.34
C ALA A 250 -5.68 17.35 -31.93
N HIS A 251 -6.18 18.54 -31.62
CA HIS A 251 -5.67 19.81 -32.15
C HIS A 251 -4.19 20.08 -31.83
N ASP A 252 -3.66 19.48 -30.77
CA ASP A 252 -2.27 19.54 -30.34
C ASP A 252 -1.39 18.45 -30.96
N GLY A 253 -1.96 17.60 -31.82
CA GLY A 253 -1.29 16.46 -32.46
C GLY A 253 -1.25 15.19 -31.60
N TRP A 254 -1.79 15.21 -30.37
CA TRP A 254 -1.86 14.02 -29.52
C TRP A 254 -2.95 13.06 -29.98
N ILE A 255 -2.72 11.76 -29.88
CA ILE A 255 -3.72 10.73 -30.22
C ILE A 255 -4.25 10.16 -28.91
N GLU A 256 -5.52 10.42 -28.61
CA GLU A 256 -6.18 9.95 -27.39
C GLU A 256 -6.68 8.52 -27.57
N ASP A 257 -5.81 7.54 -27.27
CA ASP A 257 -6.14 6.11 -27.26
C ASP A 257 -5.48 5.42 -26.07
N GLY A 258 -6.28 5.00 -25.09
CA GLY A 258 -5.76 4.49 -23.82
C GLY A 258 -4.93 3.20 -23.95
N ALA A 259 -5.19 2.38 -24.97
CA ALA A 259 -4.38 1.19 -25.23
C ALA A 259 -3.03 1.58 -25.81
N ALA A 260 -3.02 2.41 -26.85
CA ALA A 260 -1.81 2.89 -27.50
C ALA A 260 -0.91 3.71 -26.56
N GLU A 261 -1.50 4.52 -25.68
CA GLU A 261 -0.79 5.23 -24.63
C GLU A 261 -0.09 4.25 -23.67
N TYR A 262 -0.78 3.19 -23.24
CA TYR A 262 -0.17 2.18 -22.37
C TYR A 262 0.89 1.33 -23.10
N HIS A 263 0.71 1.09 -24.40
CA HIS A 263 1.66 0.32 -25.21
C HIS A 263 3.02 1.01 -25.38
N VAL A 264 3.11 2.34 -25.26
CA VAL A 264 4.40 3.03 -25.16
C VAL A 264 5.22 2.46 -24.00
N LEU A 265 4.58 2.06 -22.91
CA LEU A 265 5.22 1.41 -21.77
C LEU A 265 5.41 -0.08 -22.01
N SER A 266 4.32 -0.84 -22.17
CA SER A 266 4.38 -2.30 -22.18
C SER A 266 5.17 -2.85 -23.36
N VAL A 267 4.93 -2.34 -24.57
CA VAL A 267 5.64 -2.81 -25.77
C VAL A 267 7.11 -2.43 -25.70
N GLY A 268 7.41 -1.20 -25.29
CA GLY A 268 8.78 -0.78 -25.19
C GLY A 268 9.57 -1.53 -24.11
N CYS A 269 8.94 -1.89 -22.98
CA CYS A 269 9.58 -2.69 -21.93
C CYS A 269 9.82 -4.12 -22.42
N ALA A 270 8.81 -4.75 -23.02
CA ALA A 270 8.98 -6.07 -23.65
C ALA A 270 10.10 -6.05 -24.71
N LEU A 271 10.14 -5.04 -25.58
CA LEU A 271 11.22 -4.90 -26.57
C LEU A 271 12.60 -4.76 -25.93
N GLU A 272 12.75 -3.98 -24.84
CA GLU A 272 14.01 -3.89 -24.10
C GLU A 272 14.45 -5.25 -23.55
N LEU A 273 13.53 -6.02 -22.96
CA LEU A 273 13.81 -7.37 -22.45
C LEU A 273 14.20 -8.35 -23.56
N LEU A 274 13.65 -8.17 -24.75
CA LEU A 274 13.98 -8.95 -25.94
C LEU A 274 15.27 -8.47 -26.64
N GLY A 275 15.99 -7.49 -26.09
CA GLY A 275 17.20 -6.94 -26.70
C GLY A 275 16.94 -6.12 -27.95
N SER A 276 15.74 -5.56 -28.08
CA SER A 276 15.24 -4.80 -29.22
C SER A 276 14.81 -3.38 -28.81
N ARG A 277 14.18 -2.67 -29.74
CA ARG A 277 13.64 -1.31 -29.57
C ARG A 277 12.48 -1.07 -30.51
N PHE A 278 11.77 0.04 -30.34
CA PHE A 278 10.77 0.48 -31.31
C PHE A 278 11.35 0.62 -32.73
N ALA A 279 10.51 0.41 -33.75
CA ALA A 279 10.88 0.57 -35.16
C ALA A 279 11.00 2.05 -35.55
N HIS A 280 10.13 2.89 -34.98
CA HIS A 280 10.05 4.32 -35.21
C HIS A 280 10.12 5.07 -33.86
N PRO A 281 10.58 6.34 -33.86
CA PRO A 281 10.40 7.20 -32.69
C PRO A 281 8.92 7.34 -32.34
N VAL A 282 8.61 7.54 -31.06
CA VAL A 282 7.27 7.92 -30.60
C VAL A 282 7.03 9.37 -31.02
N HIS A 283 6.63 9.58 -32.28
CA HIS A 283 6.58 10.89 -32.93
C HIS A 283 5.62 11.88 -32.27
N VAL A 284 4.50 11.41 -31.72
CA VAL A 284 3.58 12.27 -30.95
C VAL A 284 4.22 12.89 -29.71
N VAL A 285 5.29 12.28 -29.19
CA VAL A 285 6.13 12.86 -28.13
C VAL A 285 7.30 13.65 -28.72
N ASP A 286 8.01 13.08 -29.70
CA ASP A 286 9.23 13.65 -30.31
C ASP A 286 8.99 15.06 -30.88
N ARG A 287 7.78 15.32 -31.40
CA ARG A 287 7.41 16.57 -32.09
C ARG A 287 6.67 17.58 -31.21
N MET A 288 6.40 17.26 -29.94
CA MET A 288 5.65 18.14 -29.05
C MET A 288 6.58 19.20 -28.46
N THR A 289 6.35 20.46 -28.82
CA THR A 289 7.14 21.59 -28.29
C THR A 289 6.89 21.80 -26.79
N ALA A 290 7.84 22.43 -26.09
CA ALA A 290 7.69 22.80 -24.68
C ALA A 290 6.41 23.61 -24.40
N GLY A 291 6.04 24.52 -25.31
CA GLY A 291 4.82 25.33 -25.18
C GLY A 291 3.53 24.50 -25.32
N GLN A 292 3.48 23.58 -26.30
CA GLN A 292 2.35 22.66 -26.46
C GLN A 292 2.23 21.72 -25.28
N LEU A 293 3.35 21.19 -24.77
CA LEU A 293 3.38 20.32 -23.60
C LEU A 293 2.81 21.03 -22.37
N VAL A 294 3.27 22.25 -22.07
CA VAL A 294 2.76 23.02 -20.93
C VAL A 294 1.27 23.31 -21.09
N ALA A 295 0.83 23.74 -22.28
CA ALA A 295 -0.58 23.98 -22.55
C ALA A 295 -1.44 22.72 -22.33
N ARG A 296 -0.93 21.55 -22.76
CA ARG A 296 -1.59 20.27 -22.54
C ARG A 296 -1.64 19.90 -21.06
N LEU A 297 -0.55 20.04 -20.32
CA LEU A 297 -0.50 19.78 -18.88
C LEU A 297 -1.51 20.64 -18.10
N GLU A 298 -1.69 21.91 -18.46
CA GLU A 298 -2.71 22.78 -17.86
C GLU A 298 -4.15 22.33 -18.17
N ALA A 299 -4.38 21.76 -19.36
CA ALA A 299 -5.70 21.32 -19.82
C ALA A 299 -6.11 19.95 -19.25
N LEU A 300 -5.17 19.17 -18.71
CA LEU A 300 -5.47 17.85 -18.15
C LEU A 300 -6.43 17.94 -16.95
N PRO A 301 -7.30 16.93 -16.76
CA PRO A 301 -8.36 16.95 -15.75
C PRO A 301 -7.84 16.63 -14.32
N TRP A 302 -6.80 17.31 -13.84
CA TRP A 302 -6.16 17.04 -12.54
C TRP A 302 -7.11 17.02 -11.35
N ARG A 303 -8.19 17.81 -11.38
CA ARG A 303 -9.12 17.92 -10.24
C ARG A 303 -10.18 16.82 -10.21
N THR A 304 -10.53 16.26 -11.36
CA THR A 304 -11.67 15.33 -11.52
C THR A 304 -11.22 13.93 -11.91
N GLN A 305 -10.13 13.82 -12.66
CA GLN A 305 -9.57 12.57 -13.18
C GLN A 305 -8.03 12.61 -13.09
N ALA A 306 -7.51 12.79 -11.87
CA ALA A 306 -6.07 12.82 -11.62
C ALA A 306 -5.36 11.55 -12.11
N TRP A 307 -6.05 10.40 -12.13
CA TRP A 307 -5.51 9.17 -12.71
C TRP A 307 -5.22 9.32 -14.21
N SER A 308 -6.17 9.83 -14.99
CA SER A 308 -6.02 10.03 -16.43
C SER A 308 -4.92 11.04 -16.74
N ALA A 309 -4.84 12.12 -15.96
CA ALA A 309 -3.77 13.12 -16.09
C ALA A 309 -2.39 12.51 -15.80
N GLY A 310 -2.27 11.70 -14.75
CA GLY A 310 -1.04 10.97 -14.44
C GLY A 310 -0.67 9.95 -15.51
N ALA A 311 -1.64 9.21 -16.05
CA ALA A 311 -1.42 8.24 -17.13
C ALA A 311 -0.93 8.91 -18.43
N TRP A 312 -1.43 10.11 -18.73
CA TRP A 312 -0.93 10.89 -19.86
C TRP A 312 0.54 11.28 -19.67
N VAL A 313 0.92 11.79 -18.49
CA VAL A 313 2.32 12.13 -18.17
C VAL A 313 3.22 10.90 -18.25
N ASP A 314 2.74 9.77 -17.75
CA ASP A 314 3.44 8.49 -17.77
C ASP A 314 3.79 8.05 -19.22
N CYS A 315 2.79 8.09 -20.11
CA CYS A 315 2.97 7.83 -21.54
C CYS A 315 3.97 8.80 -22.17
N TRP A 316 3.77 10.11 -21.99
CA TRP A 316 4.62 11.13 -22.61
C TRP A 316 6.08 11.03 -22.13
N ALA A 317 6.31 10.95 -20.82
CA ALA A 317 7.64 10.88 -20.25
C ALA A 317 8.36 9.58 -20.63
N THR A 318 7.63 8.45 -20.68
CA THR A 318 8.19 7.18 -21.16
C THR A 318 8.55 7.26 -22.64
N GLY A 319 7.70 7.84 -23.48
CA GLY A 319 8.00 8.05 -24.91
C GLY A 319 9.25 8.91 -25.12
N ALA A 320 9.39 10.00 -24.34
CA ALA A 320 10.54 10.88 -24.39
C ALA A 320 11.83 10.14 -23.99
N TYR A 321 11.78 9.35 -22.92
CA TYR A 321 12.89 8.49 -22.52
C TYR A 321 13.29 7.54 -23.66
N ARG A 322 12.32 6.86 -24.30
CA ARG A 322 12.61 5.86 -25.34
C ARG A 322 13.20 6.48 -26.61
N ASN A 323 12.69 7.64 -27.00
CA ASN A 323 13.25 8.41 -28.10
C ASN A 323 14.72 8.76 -27.82
N ARG A 324 15.02 9.27 -26.62
CA ARG A 324 16.39 9.57 -26.20
C ARG A 324 17.29 8.34 -26.11
N ALA A 325 16.79 7.23 -25.57
CA ALA A 325 17.56 5.98 -25.44
C ALA A 325 17.95 5.38 -26.81
N SER A 326 17.12 5.58 -27.83
CA SER A 326 17.36 5.07 -29.19
C SER A 326 18.18 6.01 -30.09
N ARG A 327 18.12 7.33 -29.86
CA ARG A 327 18.70 8.36 -30.75
C ARG A 327 19.72 9.30 -30.09
N GLY A 328 19.96 9.17 -28.78
CA GLY A 328 20.87 10.02 -28.03
C GLY A 328 20.22 11.32 -27.51
N GLU A 329 21.05 12.17 -26.90
CA GLU A 329 20.59 13.32 -26.10
C GLU A 329 19.94 14.46 -26.90
N ALA A 330 20.25 14.56 -28.19
CA ALA A 330 19.73 15.59 -29.09
C ALA A 330 18.34 15.26 -29.69
N CYS A 331 17.65 14.24 -29.15
CA CYS A 331 16.34 13.81 -29.64
C CYS A 331 15.20 14.54 -28.93
N GLY A 332 14.15 14.91 -29.68
CA GLY A 332 12.98 15.65 -29.22
C GLY A 332 13.12 17.17 -29.36
N GLU A 333 12.01 17.88 -29.19
CA GLU A 333 11.98 19.34 -29.18
C GLU A 333 12.77 19.90 -27.99
N PRO A 334 13.71 20.86 -28.21
CA PRO A 334 14.52 21.43 -27.15
C PRO A 334 13.68 22.00 -25.99
N GLY A 335 14.06 21.66 -24.75
CA GLY A 335 13.40 22.19 -23.55
C GLY A 335 12.11 21.49 -23.14
N ALA A 336 11.61 20.50 -23.91
CA ALA A 336 10.34 19.84 -23.58
C ALA A 336 10.42 19.02 -22.28
N LEU A 337 11.50 18.28 -22.04
CA LEU A 337 11.70 17.54 -20.78
C LEU A 337 11.88 18.50 -19.59
N GLU A 338 12.63 19.57 -19.76
CA GLU A 338 12.80 20.62 -18.76
C GLU A 338 11.47 21.30 -18.44
N ALA A 339 10.63 21.54 -19.46
CA ALA A 339 9.30 22.08 -19.28
C ALA A 339 8.38 21.11 -18.52
N LEU A 340 8.45 19.80 -18.80
CA LEU A 340 7.72 18.78 -18.02
C LEU A 340 8.09 18.88 -16.53
N PHE A 341 9.38 18.74 -16.21
CA PHE A 341 9.83 18.70 -14.82
C PHE A 341 9.67 20.05 -14.11
N GLY A 342 9.85 21.16 -14.82
CA GLY A 342 9.57 22.51 -14.31
C GLY A 342 8.09 22.71 -13.99
N TRP A 343 7.19 22.24 -14.86
CA TRP A 343 5.76 22.28 -14.59
C TRP A 343 5.39 21.39 -13.39
N LEU A 344 5.87 20.14 -13.37
CA LEU A 344 5.61 19.20 -12.27
C LEU A 344 6.12 19.75 -10.92
N GLY A 345 7.33 20.31 -10.90
CA GLY A 345 7.93 20.87 -9.70
C GLY A 345 7.23 22.12 -9.16
N THR A 346 6.56 22.89 -10.01
CA THR A 346 5.86 24.13 -9.61
C THR A 346 4.37 23.92 -9.31
N ARG A 347 3.79 22.77 -9.70
CA ARG A 347 2.35 22.47 -9.56
C ARG A 347 2.01 21.32 -8.61
N VAL A 348 3.00 20.71 -7.97
CA VAL A 348 2.77 19.76 -6.89
C VAL A 348 2.18 20.47 -5.67
N ASP A 349 1.17 19.88 -5.04
CA ASP A 349 0.59 20.39 -3.80
C ASP A 349 1.53 20.07 -2.61
N PRO A 350 2.08 21.07 -1.90
CA PRO A 350 3.00 20.85 -0.78
C PRO A 350 2.36 20.20 0.45
N TRP A 351 1.03 20.16 0.54
CA TRP A 351 0.33 19.55 1.67
C TRP A 351 0.12 18.05 1.50
N THR A 352 -0.07 17.61 0.25
CA THR A 352 -0.32 16.20 -0.08
C THR A 352 0.89 15.52 -0.72
N GLY A 353 1.80 16.29 -1.34
CA GLY A 353 2.86 15.78 -2.21
C GLY A 353 2.34 15.27 -3.55
N MET A 354 1.10 15.60 -3.93
CA MET A 354 0.40 15.04 -5.09
C MET A 354 0.08 16.10 -6.15
N TRP A 355 -0.27 15.66 -7.36
CA TRP A 355 -0.84 16.52 -8.40
C TRP A 355 -2.33 16.24 -8.54
N GLY A 356 -3.15 17.29 -8.40
CA GLY A 356 -4.61 17.20 -8.49
C GLY A 356 -5.31 17.24 -7.14
N ALA A 357 -6.55 16.76 -7.11
CA ALA A 357 -7.38 16.77 -5.91
C ALA A 357 -8.21 15.48 -5.77
N ALA A 358 -8.70 15.23 -4.56
CA ALA A 358 -9.74 14.21 -4.33
C ALA A 358 -11.04 14.64 -5.03
N ALA A 359 -11.31 14.04 -6.19
CA ALA A 359 -12.39 14.43 -7.09
C ALA A 359 -13.79 14.33 -6.48
N SER A 360 -14.03 13.31 -5.63
CA SER A 360 -15.32 13.09 -5.00
C SER A 360 -15.17 12.48 -3.59
N PRO A 361 -16.12 12.75 -2.67
CA PRO A 361 -16.18 12.05 -1.39
C PRO A 361 -16.33 10.54 -1.54
N ALA A 362 -16.91 10.04 -2.64
CA ALA A 362 -17.12 8.62 -2.90
C ALA A 362 -15.83 7.88 -3.30
N ASP A 363 -14.98 8.53 -4.09
CA ASP A 363 -13.69 7.98 -4.52
C ASP A 363 -12.59 8.17 -3.46
N GLY A 364 -12.78 9.14 -2.56
CA GLY A 364 -11.78 9.52 -1.58
C GLY A 364 -10.49 9.95 -2.28
N ARG A 365 -9.38 9.30 -1.93
CA ARG A 365 -8.05 9.61 -2.50
C ARG A 365 -7.64 8.71 -3.66
N LEU A 366 -8.51 7.81 -4.14
CA LEU A 366 -8.14 6.80 -5.16
C LEU A 366 -7.54 7.44 -6.42
N GLN A 367 -8.25 8.38 -7.04
CA GLN A 367 -7.79 9.06 -8.26
C GLN A 367 -6.44 9.78 -8.04
N LEU A 368 -6.28 10.41 -6.88
CA LEU A 368 -5.09 11.19 -6.54
C LEU A 368 -3.85 10.30 -6.39
N VAL A 369 -3.96 9.22 -5.62
CA VAL A 369 -2.85 8.30 -5.36
C VAL A 369 -2.50 7.49 -6.61
N ASN A 370 -3.51 6.97 -7.32
CA ASN A 370 -3.28 6.21 -8.54
C ASN A 370 -2.68 7.09 -9.65
N GLY A 371 -3.11 8.37 -9.73
CA GLY A 371 -2.52 9.36 -10.63
C GLY A 371 -1.07 9.68 -10.30
N TYR A 372 -0.74 9.84 -9.02
CA TYR A 372 0.64 10.03 -8.57
C TYR A 372 1.54 8.85 -8.97
N TYR A 373 1.07 7.62 -8.76
CA TYR A 373 1.80 6.43 -9.16
C TYR A 373 2.11 6.44 -10.65
N ARG A 374 1.09 6.63 -11.51
CA ARG A 374 1.25 6.70 -12.97
C ARG A 374 2.28 7.75 -13.36
N LEU A 375 2.07 8.99 -12.89
CA LEU A 375 2.93 10.12 -13.19
C LEU A 375 4.39 9.85 -12.80
N THR A 376 4.62 9.44 -11.54
CA THR A 376 5.98 9.31 -11.01
C THR A 376 6.72 8.11 -11.57
N ARG A 377 6.03 7.04 -11.92
CA ARG A 377 6.62 5.89 -12.60
C ARG A 377 7.31 6.29 -13.90
N GLY A 378 6.58 6.88 -14.85
CA GLY A 378 7.13 7.24 -16.17
C GLY A 378 8.06 8.46 -16.16
N SER A 379 8.01 9.28 -15.10
CA SER A 379 8.84 10.49 -14.96
C SER A 379 9.92 10.33 -13.88
N PHE A 380 9.65 10.65 -12.62
CA PHE A 380 10.65 10.69 -11.57
C PHE A 380 11.41 9.37 -11.38
N ALA A 381 10.70 8.24 -11.25
CA ALA A 381 11.32 6.93 -11.06
C ALA A 381 12.13 6.51 -12.29
N GLN A 382 11.52 6.58 -13.49
CA GLN A 382 12.16 6.27 -14.76
C GLN A 382 13.46 7.07 -14.98
N PHE A 383 13.48 8.35 -14.63
CA PHE A 383 14.62 9.24 -14.81
C PHE A 383 15.58 9.29 -13.61
N GLY A 384 15.26 8.58 -12.51
CA GLY A 384 16.08 8.55 -11.29
C GLY A 384 16.11 9.88 -10.54
N LEU A 385 15.03 10.66 -10.63
CA LEU A 385 14.91 11.95 -9.98
C LEU A 385 14.18 11.82 -8.63
N PRO A 386 14.56 12.62 -7.63
CA PRO A 386 13.86 12.68 -6.35
C PRO A 386 12.45 13.23 -6.53
N VAL A 387 11.47 12.67 -5.80
CA VAL A 387 10.10 13.19 -5.78
C VAL A 387 9.96 14.34 -4.77
N PRO A 388 9.20 15.40 -5.09
CA PRO A 388 8.96 16.49 -4.15
C PRO A 388 8.11 16.02 -2.96
N TYR A 389 8.37 16.60 -1.78
CA TYR A 389 7.58 16.39 -0.55
C TYR A 389 7.37 14.91 -0.15
N ALA A 390 8.41 14.09 -0.23
CA ALA A 390 8.35 12.64 0.03
C ALA A 390 7.61 12.25 1.33
N GLU A 391 7.79 13.00 2.43
CA GLU A 391 7.09 12.73 3.69
C GLU A 391 5.57 12.96 3.60
N ARG A 392 5.14 13.96 2.83
CA ARG A 392 3.72 14.23 2.55
C ARG A 392 3.10 13.18 1.63
N VAL A 393 3.89 12.66 0.69
CA VAL A 393 3.50 11.51 -0.12
C VAL A 393 3.22 10.32 0.80
N VAL A 394 4.13 9.98 1.71
CA VAL A 394 3.93 8.90 2.69
C VAL A 394 2.67 9.13 3.54
N ASP A 395 2.47 10.34 4.06
CA ASP A 395 1.27 10.66 4.85
C ASP A 395 -0.03 10.44 4.05
N THR A 396 -0.07 10.95 2.83
CA THR A 396 -1.24 10.87 1.94
C THR A 396 -1.54 9.43 1.52
N VAL A 397 -0.50 8.69 1.16
CA VAL A 397 -0.61 7.30 0.69
C VAL A 397 -1.02 6.36 1.83
N LEU A 398 -0.42 6.48 3.02
CA LEU A 398 -0.85 5.70 4.19
C LEU A 398 -2.29 6.04 4.60
N ALA A 399 -2.69 7.31 4.49
CA ALA A 399 -4.07 7.70 4.74
C ALA A 399 -5.06 7.11 3.72
N HIS A 400 -4.65 6.94 2.46
CA HIS A 400 -5.44 6.22 1.45
C HIS A 400 -5.47 4.71 1.69
N ALA A 401 -4.34 4.11 2.06
CA ALA A 401 -4.22 2.67 2.33
C ALA A 401 -5.12 2.18 3.48
N ARG A 402 -5.54 3.10 4.37
CA ARG A 402 -6.48 2.84 5.47
C ARG A 402 -7.95 2.92 5.06
N ASP A 403 -8.25 3.31 3.82
CA ASP A 403 -9.62 3.50 3.34
C ASP A 403 -10.31 2.14 3.11
N PRO A 404 -11.33 1.77 3.91
CA PRO A 404 -11.95 0.45 3.83
C PRO A 404 -12.73 0.25 2.52
N ARG A 405 -13.08 1.31 1.79
CA ARG A 405 -13.75 1.17 0.49
C ARG A 405 -12.89 0.41 -0.51
N TRP A 406 -11.57 0.61 -0.43
CA TRP A 406 -10.59 0.07 -1.37
C TRP A 406 -9.75 -1.05 -0.75
N PHE A 407 -9.46 -0.97 0.55
CA PHE A 407 -8.53 -1.86 1.23
C PHE A 407 -9.16 -2.85 2.21
N ALA A 408 -10.49 -2.87 2.37
CA ALA A 408 -11.14 -3.94 3.12
C ALA A 408 -10.92 -5.32 2.46
N ALA A 409 -11.04 -6.37 3.27
CA ALA A 409 -10.87 -7.75 2.80
C ALA A 409 -11.78 -8.04 1.59
N GLY A 410 -11.18 -8.54 0.50
CA GLY A 410 -11.89 -8.88 -0.73
C GLY A 410 -12.26 -7.72 -1.65
N ARG A 411 -11.83 -6.48 -1.34
CA ARG A 411 -12.02 -5.27 -2.17
C ARG A 411 -10.79 -4.85 -2.98
N GLN A 412 -9.60 -5.31 -2.58
CA GLN A 412 -8.34 -4.93 -3.20
C GLN A 412 -8.13 -5.63 -4.55
N ASN A 413 -7.62 -4.88 -5.54
CA ASN A 413 -7.08 -5.40 -6.79
C ASN A 413 -5.60 -5.02 -6.94
N ALA A 414 -4.94 -5.56 -7.96
CA ALA A 414 -3.51 -5.35 -8.20
C ALA A 414 -3.16 -3.86 -8.35
N CYS A 415 -3.95 -3.08 -9.12
CA CYS A 415 -3.74 -1.63 -9.26
C CYS A 415 -3.74 -0.93 -7.89
N ASN A 416 -4.79 -1.12 -7.08
CA ASN A 416 -4.92 -0.41 -5.81
C ASN A 416 -3.74 -0.68 -4.86
N VAL A 417 -3.21 -1.91 -4.83
CA VAL A 417 -2.08 -2.26 -3.97
C VAL A 417 -0.76 -1.73 -4.55
N LEU A 418 -0.56 -1.84 -5.86
CA LEU A 418 0.63 -1.33 -6.54
C LEU A 418 0.76 0.20 -6.39
N ASP A 419 -0.36 0.90 -6.57
CA ASP A 419 -0.46 2.36 -6.49
C ASP A 419 -0.22 2.88 -5.06
N VAL A 420 -0.16 2.00 -4.06
CA VAL A 420 0.31 2.30 -2.70
C VAL A 420 1.75 1.84 -2.50
N ALA A 421 2.08 0.60 -2.87
CA ALA A 421 3.39 0.01 -2.65
C ALA A 421 4.50 0.81 -3.35
N HIS A 422 4.31 1.19 -4.62
CA HIS A 422 5.33 1.91 -5.37
C HIS A 422 5.57 3.33 -4.83
N PRO A 423 4.57 4.19 -4.57
CA PRO A 423 4.83 5.49 -3.95
C PRO A 423 5.50 5.42 -2.58
N LEU A 424 5.11 4.46 -1.71
CA LEU A 424 5.78 4.26 -0.42
C LEU A 424 7.23 3.82 -0.61
N TRP A 425 7.49 2.91 -1.55
CA TRP A 425 8.84 2.48 -1.90
C TRP A 425 9.69 3.65 -2.43
N LEU A 426 9.18 4.41 -3.40
CA LEU A 426 9.89 5.53 -4.03
C LEU A 426 10.20 6.67 -3.04
N ALA A 427 9.23 7.04 -2.19
CA ALA A 427 9.43 8.03 -1.15
C ALA A 427 10.38 7.53 -0.05
N GLY A 428 10.27 6.24 0.31
CA GLY A 428 11.12 5.57 1.31
C GLY A 428 12.61 5.54 0.96
N ARG A 429 12.95 5.68 -0.33
CA ARG A 429 14.35 5.84 -0.78
C ARG A 429 14.98 7.18 -0.36
N GLN A 430 14.16 8.16 0.00
CA GLN A 430 14.59 9.54 0.28
C GLN A 430 14.30 9.96 1.72
N SER A 431 13.32 9.34 2.39
CA SER A 431 12.99 9.62 3.79
C SER A 431 12.64 8.34 4.56
N ARG A 432 12.94 8.34 5.87
CA ARG A 432 12.54 7.29 6.82
C ARG A 432 11.24 7.63 7.57
N HIS A 433 10.52 8.68 7.15
CA HIS A 433 9.26 9.11 7.76
C HIS A 433 8.25 7.96 7.82
N ARG A 434 7.81 7.61 9.03
CA ARG A 434 6.85 6.52 9.32
C ARG A 434 7.27 5.16 8.75
N GLU A 435 8.57 4.88 8.65
CA GLU A 435 9.13 3.63 8.10
C GLU A 435 8.54 2.38 8.77
N ASP A 436 8.38 2.37 10.09
CA ASP A 436 7.79 1.23 10.83
C ASP A 436 6.35 0.93 10.39
N GLU A 437 5.57 1.97 10.11
CA GLU A 437 4.19 1.81 9.66
C GLU A 437 4.12 1.35 8.21
N VAL A 438 5.00 1.88 7.34
CA VAL A 438 5.16 1.44 5.96
C VAL A 438 5.55 -0.04 5.92
N ARG A 439 6.54 -0.44 6.73
CA ARG A 439 7.00 -1.82 6.84
C ARG A 439 5.88 -2.74 7.35
N GLY A 440 5.15 -2.32 8.38
CA GLY A 440 4.01 -3.09 8.91
C GLY A 440 2.90 -3.29 7.87
N TRP A 441 2.54 -2.23 7.14
CA TRP A 441 1.58 -2.34 6.04
C TRP A 441 2.10 -3.27 4.93
N ALA A 442 3.37 -3.14 4.56
CA ALA A 442 3.98 -3.96 3.51
C ALA A 442 4.05 -5.45 3.88
N GLU A 443 4.37 -5.77 5.13
CA GLU A 443 4.37 -7.15 5.66
C GLU A 443 2.97 -7.78 5.55
N GLU A 444 1.92 -7.05 5.98
CA GLU A 444 0.54 -7.53 5.89
C GLU A 444 0.10 -7.76 4.44
N GLN A 445 0.44 -6.84 3.52
CA GLN A 445 0.11 -7.00 2.11
C GLN A 445 0.90 -8.14 1.46
N LEU A 446 2.18 -8.30 1.81
CA LEU A 446 3.03 -9.35 1.26
C LEU A 446 2.45 -10.73 1.60
N VAL A 447 2.14 -11.00 2.87
CA VAL A 447 1.53 -12.26 3.29
C VAL A 447 0.23 -12.55 2.53
N ARG A 448 -0.62 -11.53 2.33
CA ARG A 448 -1.86 -11.67 1.54
C ARG A 448 -1.54 -11.98 0.09
N ALA A 449 -0.64 -11.23 -0.55
CA ALA A 449 -0.29 -11.37 -1.96
C ALA A 449 0.26 -12.77 -2.28
N LEU A 450 1.16 -13.31 -1.44
CA LEU A 450 1.68 -14.68 -1.61
C LEU A 450 0.56 -15.74 -1.63
N GLY A 451 -0.50 -15.52 -0.86
CA GLY A 451 -1.68 -16.40 -0.78
C GLY A 451 -2.66 -16.26 -1.95
N LEU A 452 -2.50 -15.27 -2.84
CA LEU A 452 -3.37 -15.08 -4.01
C LEU A 452 -3.01 -15.98 -5.20
N TRP A 453 -1.82 -16.58 -5.18
CA TRP A 453 -1.33 -17.42 -6.27
C TRP A 453 -2.20 -18.67 -6.44
N ARG A 454 -2.62 -18.94 -7.67
CA ARG A 454 -3.33 -20.16 -8.04
C ARG A 454 -2.40 -21.08 -8.81
N ASP A 455 -2.29 -22.32 -8.34
CA ASP A 455 -1.33 -23.28 -8.90
C ASP A 455 -1.58 -23.55 -10.39
N GLY A 456 -0.50 -23.51 -11.18
CA GLY A 456 -0.55 -23.67 -12.64
C GLY A 456 -1.28 -22.53 -13.36
N ALA A 457 -1.66 -21.48 -12.65
CA ALA A 457 -2.57 -20.46 -13.14
C ALA A 457 -2.14 -19.02 -12.93
N GLY A 458 -1.25 -18.74 -11.97
CA GLY A 458 -0.80 -17.40 -11.67
C GLY A 458 -1.81 -16.62 -10.83
N PHE A 459 -1.85 -15.30 -11.03
CA PHE A 459 -2.70 -14.40 -10.25
C PHE A 459 -3.90 -13.87 -11.03
N GLY A 460 -5.03 -13.77 -10.34
CA GLY A 460 -6.12 -12.90 -10.79
C GLY A 460 -5.82 -11.45 -10.45
N PHE A 461 -6.31 -10.53 -11.27
CA PHE A 461 -6.10 -9.10 -11.05
C PHE A 461 -6.82 -8.60 -9.79
N GLY A 462 -8.00 -9.14 -9.48
CA GLY A 462 -8.78 -8.81 -8.29
C GLY A 462 -10.26 -8.57 -8.57
N PRO A 463 -11.05 -8.09 -7.60
CA PRO A 463 -12.44 -7.72 -7.84
C PRO A 463 -12.49 -6.62 -8.91
N ALA A 464 -13.23 -6.86 -9.99
CA ALA A 464 -13.81 -5.78 -10.76
C ALA A 464 -14.95 -5.21 -9.91
N GLY A 465 -14.71 -4.11 -9.20
CA GLY A 465 -15.78 -3.41 -8.48
C GLY A 465 -16.77 -2.78 -9.45
N GLU A 466 -17.94 -2.34 -8.96
CA GLU A 466 -18.76 -1.33 -9.66
C GLU A 466 -17.89 -0.06 -9.82
N GLY A 467 -17.20 0.05 -10.96
CA GLY A 467 -16.23 1.11 -11.25
C GLY A 467 -14.74 0.71 -11.28
N GLY A 468 -14.38 -0.56 -11.10
CA GLY A 468 -12.98 -1.02 -11.18
C GLY A 468 -12.58 -1.50 -12.58
N SER A 469 -11.52 -0.93 -13.16
CA SER A 469 -10.92 -1.40 -14.42
C SER A 469 -9.98 -2.61 -14.18
N GLY A 470 -9.99 -3.59 -15.09
CA GLY A 470 -9.09 -4.77 -15.06
C GLY A 470 -9.81 -6.09 -15.42
N PRO A 471 -9.06 -7.18 -15.70
CA PRO A 471 -9.63 -8.44 -16.22
C PRO A 471 -10.41 -9.27 -15.18
N GLY A 472 -10.46 -8.82 -13.91
CA GLY A 472 -11.25 -9.43 -12.85
C GLY A 472 -10.49 -10.47 -12.01
N ARG A 473 -11.25 -11.36 -11.35
CA ARG A 473 -10.72 -12.31 -10.35
C ARG A 473 -10.10 -13.56 -10.94
N GLU A 474 -10.36 -13.82 -12.22
CA GLU A 474 -9.80 -14.99 -12.89
C GLU A 474 -8.31 -14.77 -13.16
N PRO A 475 -7.47 -15.80 -12.95
CA PRO A 475 -6.05 -15.69 -13.23
C PRO A 475 -5.77 -15.42 -14.71
N GLY A 476 -4.89 -14.46 -14.94
CA GLY A 476 -4.45 -14.06 -16.27
C GLY A 476 -3.05 -13.45 -16.23
N LEU A 477 -2.50 -13.16 -17.40
CA LEU A 477 -1.17 -12.59 -17.56
C LEU A 477 -1.07 -11.21 -16.91
N GLN A 478 -2.06 -10.34 -17.12
CA GLN A 478 -2.07 -8.99 -16.53
C GLN A 478 -2.08 -9.03 -15.00
N GLY A 479 -2.89 -9.91 -14.41
CA GLY A 479 -2.88 -10.09 -12.95
C GLY A 479 -1.54 -10.64 -12.46
N THR A 480 -0.97 -11.58 -13.21
CA THR A 480 0.27 -12.27 -12.85
C THR A 480 1.48 -11.34 -12.88
N GLU A 481 1.68 -10.60 -13.97
CA GLU A 481 2.76 -9.62 -14.13
C GLU A 481 2.72 -8.60 -12.98
N MET A 482 1.55 -7.98 -12.76
CA MET A 482 1.41 -6.95 -11.75
C MET A 482 1.65 -7.45 -10.33
N TRP A 483 1.08 -8.60 -9.95
CA TRP A 483 1.28 -9.14 -8.60
C TRP A 483 2.72 -9.59 -8.34
N LEU A 484 3.44 -10.09 -9.34
CA LEU A 484 4.87 -10.39 -9.19
C LEU A 484 5.70 -9.13 -8.90
N ALA A 485 5.39 -8.02 -9.58
CA ALA A 485 6.02 -6.73 -9.30
C ALA A 485 5.63 -6.16 -7.92
N ILE A 486 4.36 -6.25 -7.54
CA ILE A 486 3.86 -5.85 -6.21
C ILE A 486 4.58 -6.64 -5.12
N ILE A 487 4.67 -7.96 -5.25
CA ILE A 487 5.35 -8.83 -4.29
C ILE A 487 6.81 -8.42 -4.12
N TRP A 488 7.50 -8.08 -5.22
CA TRP A 488 8.86 -7.57 -5.14
C TRP A 488 8.95 -6.26 -4.36
N LEU A 489 8.11 -5.26 -4.68
CA LEU A 489 8.10 -3.97 -3.99
C LEU A 489 7.81 -4.12 -2.49
N LEU A 490 6.83 -4.95 -2.15
CA LEU A 490 6.47 -5.23 -0.75
C LEU A 490 7.59 -5.97 -0.02
N ALA A 491 8.20 -6.98 -0.65
CA ALA A 491 9.35 -7.69 -0.09
C ALA A 491 10.55 -6.76 0.12
N ASP A 492 10.78 -5.79 -0.78
CA ASP A 492 11.86 -4.83 -0.67
C ASP A 492 11.62 -3.82 0.47
N LEU A 493 10.39 -3.30 0.59
CA LEU A 493 9.97 -2.48 1.73
C LEU A 493 10.14 -3.18 3.09
N VAL A 494 9.99 -4.51 3.11
CA VAL A 494 10.16 -5.33 4.31
C VAL A 494 11.63 -5.69 4.56
N GLY A 495 12.47 -5.76 3.51
CA GLY A 495 13.88 -6.16 3.59
C GLY A 495 14.17 -7.62 3.23
N VAL A 496 13.25 -8.29 2.51
CA VAL A 496 13.35 -9.72 2.15
C VAL A 496 13.27 -9.98 0.64
N SER A 497 13.39 -8.95 -0.21
CA SER A 497 13.30 -9.06 -1.68
C SER A 497 14.33 -10.01 -2.30
N ASP A 498 15.54 -10.11 -1.73
CA ASP A 498 16.59 -11.03 -2.20
C ASP A 498 16.14 -12.51 -2.20
N ARG A 499 15.17 -12.86 -1.35
CA ARG A 499 14.61 -14.23 -1.27
C ARG A 499 13.77 -14.60 -2.49
N LEU A 500 13.31 -13.64 -3.27
CA LEU A 500 12.55 -13.90 -4.49
C LEU A 500 13.42 -14.48 -5.60
N GLY A 501 14.71 -14.14 -5.65
CA GLY A 501 15.60 -14.54 -6.76
C GLY A 501 15.21 -13.94 -8.11
N TYR A 502 14.31 -12.95 -8.14
CA TYR A 502 13.97 -12.16 -9.33
C TYR A 502 13.87 -10.67 -8.96
N ARG A 503 13.98 -9.82 -9.97
CA ARG A 503 13.80 -8.36 -9.84
C ARG A 503 13.06 -7.83 -11.08
N PRO A 504 11.95 -7.07 -10.92
CA PRO A 504 11.21 -6.51 -12.04
C PRO A 504 12.08 -5.63 -12.94
N ARG A 505 12.05 -5.90 -14.25
CA ARG A 505 12.77 -5.10 -15.27
C ARG A 505 11.84 -4.48 -16.32
N GLY A 506 10.56 -4.86 -16.29
CA GLY A 506 9.55 -4.41 -17.23
C GLY A 506 8.82 -3.14 -16.78
N VAL A 507 7.50 -3.08 -16.96
CA VAL A 507 6.68 -1.86 -16.74
C VAL A 507 6.78 -1.33 -15.30
N HIS A 508 6.97 -2.21 -14.32
CA HIS A 508 6.99 -1.89 -12.90
C HIS A 508 8.39 -1.98 -12.26
N ARG A 509 9.44 -1.75 -13.06
CA ARG A 509 10.83 -1.83 -12.58
C ARG A 509 11.14 -0.79 -11.48
N PRO A 510 11.99 -1.15 -10.49
CA PRO A 510 12.40 -0.23 -9.43
C PRO A 510 13.57 0.68 -9.84
N GLU A 511 14.48 0.21 -10.68
CA GLU A 511 15.61 1.02 -11.12
C GLU A 511 15.16 2.13 -12.07
N PRO A 512 15.84 3.29 -12.01
CA PRO A 512 15.85 4.21 -13.12
C PRO A 512 16.22 3.47 -14.39
N ALA A 513 15.55 3.85 -15.46
CA ALA A 513 15.93 3.41 -16.77
C ALA A 513 17.36 3.85 -17.05
N ARG A 514 18.19 2.96 -17.61
CA ARG A 514 19.62 3.23 -17.83
C ARG A 514 19.77 4.51 -18.67
N SER A 515 20.05 5.62 -18.00
CA SER A 515 20.17 6.93 -18.63
C SER A 515 21.63 7.39 -18.54
N PRO A 516 22.25 7.83 -19.65
CA PRO A 516 23.63 8.33 -19.64
C PRO A 516 23.79 9.69 -18.93
N MET A 517 22.71 10.34 -18.46
CA MET A 517 22.76 11.70 -17.89
C MET A 517 23.65 11.86 -16.65
N PHE A 518 24.00 10.78 -15.94
CA PHE A 518 24.81 10.85 -14.72
C PHE A 518 25.83 9.71 -14.61
N THR A 519 26.48 9.30 -15.70
CA THR A 519 27.73 8.55 -15.55
C THR A 519 28.86 9.50 -15.16
N THR A 520 28.99 9.80 -13.87
CA THR A 520 30.27 10.25 -13.33
C THR A 520 31.24 9.07 -13.48
N PRO A 521 32.42 9.21 -14.12
CA PRO A 521 33.39 8.14 -14.13
C PRO A 521 33.77 7.81 -12.69
N HIS A 522 33.59 6.56 -12.29
CA HIS A 522 34.22 6.02 -11.09
C HIS A 522 35.73 6.11 -11.28
N HIS A 523 36.34 7.20 -10.83
CA HIS A 523 37.75 7.18 -10.48
C HIS A 523 37.87 6.33 -9.22
N GLY A 524 38.30 5.08 -9.41
CA GLY A 524 38.77 4.25 -8.32
C GLY A 524 39.92 4.96 -7.61
N LEU A 525 39.74 5.20 -6.32
CA LEU A 525 40.87 5.43 -5.44
C LEU A 525 41.42 4.04 -5.09
N SER A 526 42.58 3.75 -5.69
CA SER A 526 43.56 2.77 -5.19
C SER A 526 44.09 3.16 -3.82
#